data_AF-A0A545TZK3-F1
#
_entry.id   AF-A0A545TZK3-F1
#
_cell.length_a   1.000
_cell.length_b   1.000
_cell.length_c   1.000
_cell.angle_alpha   90.00
_cell.angle_beta   90.00
_cell.angle_gamma   90.00
#
_symmetry.space_group_name_H-M   'P 1'
#
loop_
_entity.id
_entity.type
_entity.pdbx_description
1 polymer ?
#
loop_
_entity_poly.entity_id
_entity_poly.type
_entity_poly.pdbx_seq_one_letter_code
_entity_poly.pdbx_strand_id
1 'polypeptide(L)' 'MYLAKLLSYQCPGFPSLAKALATPLEELIGATSTATKSKRGPTSKLQRQVEQIGLMPRSKQKFITEMLEAMIKQQQSA' A
#
# COMPACT_ATOMS: atom_id res chain seq x y z
N MET A 1 -26.28 17.29 11.78
CA MET A 1 -25.37 18.10 12.61
C MET A 1 -24.45 17.30 13.56
N TYR A 2 -24.51 15.96 13.64
CA TYR A 2 -23.63 15.18 14.53
C TYR A 2 -22.33 14.67 13.87
N LEU A 3 -22.29 14.51 12.54
CA LEU A 3 -21.13 13.95 11.84
C LEU A 3 -19.89 14.87 11.85
N ALA A 4 -20.08 16.20 11.91
CA ALA A 4 -18.96 17.14 11.94
C ALA A 4 -18.22 17.18 13.29
N LYS A 5 -18.85 16.72 14.39
CA LYS A 5 -18.26 16.76 15.73
C LYS A 5 -17.37 15.54 16.03
N LEU A 6 -17.53 14.45 15.29
CA LEU A 6 -16.68 13.25 15.39
C LEU A 6 -15.28 13.46 14.79
N LEU A 7 -15.15 14.29 13.76
CA LEU A 7 -13.85 14.60 13.12
C LEU A 7 -13.00 15.60 13.92
N SER A 8 -13.57 16.28 14.93
CA SER A 8 -12.83 17.21 15.80
C SER A 8 -12.15 16.54 16.99
N TYR A 9 -12.40 15.25 17.22
CA TYR A 9 -11.76 14.45 18.27
C TYR A 9 -10.63 13.56 17.73
N GLN A 10 -9.88 14.06 16.74
CA GLN A 10 -8.59 13.44 16.41
C GLN A 10 -7.64 13.74 17.58
N CYS A 11 -7.61 12.87 18.60
CA CYS A 11 -6.72 12.98 19.75
C CYS A 11 -5.26 13.10 19.25
N PRO A 12 -4.60 14.26 19.44
CA PRO A 12 -3.30 14.54 18.80
C PRO A 12 -2.17 13.62 19.29
N GLY A 13 -2.37 12.91 20.41
CA GLY A 13 -1.40 11.95 20.95
C GLY A 13 -1.45 10.55 20.33
N PHE A 14 -2.45 10.26 19.51
CA PHE A 14 -2.66 8.92 18.97
C PHE A 14 -1.60 8.50 17.93
N PRO A 15 -1.18 9.37 16.98
CA PRO A 15 -0.09 9.04 16.05
C PRO A 15 1.26 8.85 16.76
N SER A 16 1.52 9.61 17.82
CA SER A 16 2.74 9.48 18.62
C SER A 16 2.79 8.16 19.40
N LEU A 17 1.65 7.70 19.92
CA LEU A 17 1.56 6.41 20.62
C LEU A 17 1.78 5.23 19.67
N ALA A 18 1.19 5.27 18.46
CA ALA A 18 1.43 4.26 17.42
C ALA A 18 2.92 4.18 17.03
N LYS A 19 3.61 5.33 16.97
CA LYS A 19 5.04 5.39 16.70
C LYS A 19 5.89 4.84 17.85
N ALA A 20 5.52 5.13 19.09
CA ALA A 20 6.21 4.62 20.29
C ALA A 20 6.04 3.11 20.46
N LEU A 21 4.87 2.57 20.11
CA LEU A 21 4.54 1.15 20.21
C LEU A 21 4.87 0.36 18.92
N ALA A 22 5.46 1.02 17.92
CA ALA A 22 5.79 0.45 16.60
C ALA A 22 4.64 -0.36 15.96
N THR A 23 3.39 0.03 16.23
CA THR A 23 2.18 -0.68 15.81
C THR A 23 1.35 0.20 14.88
N PRO A 24 0.77 -0.34 13.79
CA PRO A 24 -0.04 0.45 12.89
C PRO A 24 -1.30 0.99 13.60
N LEU A 25 -1.70 2.19 13.20
CA LEU A 25 -2.83 2.91 13.81
C LEU A 25 -4.13 2.08 13.82
N GLU A 26 -4.36 1.35 12.74
CA GLU A 26 -5.52 0.47 12.56
C GLU A 26 -5.57 -0.66 13.60
N GLU A 27 -4.40 -1.17 14.02
CA GLU A 27 -4.31 -2.20 15.06
C GLU A 27 -4.56 -1.61 16.45
N LEU A 28 -4.18 -0.35 16.67
CA LEU A 28 -4.44 0.38 17.91
C LEU A 28 -5.92 0.77 18.09
N ILE A 29 -6.67 0.97 16.99
CA ILE A 29 -8.11 1.25 17.00
C ILE A 29 -8.93 -0.05 17.08
N GLY A 30 -8.29 -1.22 17.01
CA GLY A 30 -9.00 -2.50 16.92
C GLY A 30 -9.72 -2.69 15.58
N ALA A 31 -9.41 -1.85 14.59
CA ALA A 31 -9.79 -2.02 13.19
C ALA A 31 -8.89 -3.06 12.52
N THR A 32 -8.72 -4.21 13.18
CA THR A 32 -8.03 -5.36 12.58
C THR A 32 -8.94 -5.90 11.49
N SER A 33 -8.85 -5.31 10.29
CA SER A 33 -9.27 -6.00 9.10
C SER A 33 -8.48 -7.30 9.07
N THR A 34 -9.18 -8.41 9.20
CA THR A 34 -8.68 -9.78 9.17
C THR A 34 -8.14 -10.17 7.78
N ALA A 35 -7.66 -9.20 7.00
CA ALA A 35 -7.06 -9.41 5.71
C ALA A 35 -5.53 -9.43 5.83
N THR A 36 -5.02 -10.65 5.91
CA THR A 36 -3.66 -11.04 5.54
C THR A 36 -2.57 -10.76 6.59
N LYS A 37 -2.50 -11.71 7.52
CA LYS A 37 -1.23 -12.30 7.98
C LYS A 37 -0.50 -12.94 6.78
N SER A 38 -0.17 -12.15 5.75
CA SER A 38 0.77 -12.54 4.72
C SER A 38 2.13 -12.53 5.39
N LYS A 39 2.48 -13.70 5.94
CA LYS A 39 3.85 -14.12 6.26
C LYS A 39 4.76 -13.38 5.28
N ARG A 40 5.69 -12.56 5.79
CA ARG A 40 6.72 -11.92 4.98
C ARG A 40 7.53 -13.03 4.34
N GLY A 41 7.05 -13.53 3.21
CA GLY A 41 7.82 -14.34 2.30
C GLY A 41 8.95 -13.47 1.74
N PRO A 42 9.94 -14.09 1.08
CA PRO A 42 10.86 -13.34 0.24
C PRO A 42 10.06 -12.37 -0.64
N THR A 43 10.52 -11.11 -0.73
CA THR A 43 9.90 -10.04 -1.53
C THR A 43 9.30 -10.63 -2.81
N SER A 44 8.01 -10.38 -3.04
CA SER A 44 7.28 -10.99 -4.16
C SER A 44 8.06 -10.76 -5.45
N LYS A 45 8.07 -11.73 -6.37
CA LYS A 45 8.80 -11.59 -7.65
C LYS A 45 8.43 -10.29 -8.37
N LEU A 46 7.15 -9.90 -8.29
CA LEU A 46 6.62 -8.65 -8.82
C LEU A 46 7.29 -7.43 -8.18
N GLN A 47 7.39 -7.37 -6.86
CA GLN A 47 8.00 -6.25 -6.16
C GLN A 47 9.49 -6.11 -6.48
N ARG A 48 10.22 -7.23 -6.57
CA ARG A 48 11.63 -7.21 -7.03
C ARG A 48 11.77 -6.72 -8.46
N GLN A 49 10.86 -7.11 -9.35
CA GLN A 49 10.86 -6.66 -10.74
C GLN A 49 10.57 -5.16 -10.84
N VAL A 50 9.65 -4.62 -10.05
CA VAL A 50 9.37 -3.17 -10.00
C VAL A 50 10.59 -2.38 -9.53
N GLU A 51 11.29 -2.85 -8.50
CA GLU A 51 12.55 -2.25 -8.03
C GLU A 51 13.62 -2.26 -9.14
N GLN A 52 13.80 -3.38 -9.83
CA GLN A 52 14.71 -3.48 -10.97
C GLN A 52 14.33 -2.52 -12.09
N ILE A 53 13.04 -2.39 -12.40
CA ILE A 53 12.56 -1.46 -13.42
C ILE A 53 12.91 -0.01 -13.06
N GLY A 54 12.76 0.35 -11.79
CA GLY A 54 13.09 1.68 -11.27
C GLY A 54 14.56 2.07 -11.46
N LEU A 55 15.48 1.11 -11.49
CA LEU A 55 16.91 1.35 -11.69
C LEU A 55 17.32 1.52 -13.17
N MET A 56 16.42 1.26 -14.12
CA MET A 56 16.73 1.32 -15.55
C MET A 56 16.59 2.73 -16.14
N PRO A 57 17.19 3.01 -17.32
CA PRO A 57 16.96 4.25 -18.06
C PRO A 57 15.49 4.47 -18.42
N ARG A 58 15.05 5.74 -18.44
CA ARG A 58 13.64 6.13 -18.68
C ARG A 58 13.02 5.53 -19.95
N SER A 59 13.80 5.39 -21.02
CA SER A 59 13.33 4.76 -22.27
C SER A 59 12.90 3.31 -22.06
N LYS A 60 13.67 2.51 -21.29
CA LYS A 60 13.34 1.12 -20.98
C LYS A 60 12.16 1.00 -20.01
N GLN A 61 12.06 1.92 -19.05
CA GLN A 61 10.91 1.98 -18.16
C GLN A 61 9.61 2.19 -18.93
N LYS A 62 9.59 3.18 -19.83
CA LYS A 62 8.41 3.50 -20.65
C LYS A 62 7.94 2.30 -21.48
N PHE A 63 8.87 1.64 -22.16
CA PHE A 63 8.58 0.43 -22.94
C PHE A 63 7.91 -0.67 -22.10
N ILE A 64 8.45 -0.96 -20.91
CA ILE A 64 7.89 -1.99 -20.03
C ILE A 64 6.52 -1.58 -19.48
N THR A 65 6.34 -0.32 -19.11
CA THR A 65 5.04 0.19 -18.65
C THR A 65 3.97 0.05 -19.73
N GLU A 66 4.26 0.44 -20.98
CA GLU A 66 3.32 0.32 -22.11
C GLU A 66 2.95 -1.15 -22.39
N MET A 67 3.92 -2.06 -22.33
CA MET A 67 3.67 -3.50 -22.50
C MET A 67 2.81 -4.07 -21.37
N LEU A 68 3.11 -3.72 -20.11
CA LEU A 68 2.31 -4.14 -18.95
C LEU A 68 0.87 -3.63 -19.06
N GLU A 69 0.69 -2.39 -19.47
CA GLU A 69 -0.63 -1.79 -19.64
C GLU A 69 -1.46 -2.51 -20.73
N ALA A 70 -0.84 -2.87 -21.84
CA ALA A 70 -1.49 -3.68 -22.88
C ALA A 70 -1.92 -5.07 -22.37
N MET A 71 -1.05 -5.77 -21.62
CA MET A 71 -1.39 -7.08 -21.05
C MET A 71 -2.48 -6.99 -19.99
N ILE A 72 -2.44 -5.98 -19.11
CA ILE A 72 -3.47 -5.76 -18.09
C ILE A 72 -4.83 -5.53 -18.76
N LYS A 73 -4.87 -4.67 -19.79
CA LYS A 73 -6.09 -4.41 -20.55
C LYS A 73 -6.64 -5.68 -21.20
N GLN A 74 -5.78 -6.53 -21.75
CA GLN A 74 -6.17 -7.82 -22.32
C GLN A 74 -6.81 -8.75 -21.27
N GLN A 75 -6.25 -8.81 -20.05
CA GLN A 75 -6.80 -9.66 -18.98
C GLN A 75 -8.10 -9.12 -18.38
N GLN A 76 -8.35 -7.81 -18.43
CA GLN A 76 -9.59 -7.20 -17.93
C GLN A 76 -10.79 -7.36 -18.89
N SER A 77 -10.52 -7.58 -20.17
CA SER A 77 -11.54 -7.81 -21.20
C SER A 77 -11.92 -9.27 -21.42
N ALA A 78 -11.28 -10.20 -20.69
CA ALA A 78 -11.55 -11.65 -20.72
C ALA A 78 -12.42 -12.05 -19.52
#